data_AF-A0A3D3JLE8-F1
#
_entry.id   AF-A0A3D3JLE8-F1
#
_cell.length_a   1.000
_cell.length_b   1.000
_cell.length_c   1.000
_cell.angle_alpha   90.00
_cell.angle_beta   90.00
_cell.angle_gamma   90.00
#
_symmetry.space_group_name_H-M   'P 1'
#
loop_
_entity.id
_entity.type
_entity.pdbx_description
1 polymer ?
#
loop_
_entity_poly.entity_id
_entity_poly.type
_entity_poly.pdbx_seq_one_letter_code
_entity_poly.pdbx_strand_id
1 'polypeptide(L)' 'NTLYAIMLAWPGEQLTIKSLANENPAEVTLLGHAGSLKWAADPSGLHVQLPPEKPCKHAYVLKIKNQGR' A
#
# COMPACT_ATOMS: atom_id res chain seq x y z
N ASN A 1 -2.17 15.28 -1.25
CA ASN A 1 -2.09 14.58 -2.56
C ASN A 1 -2.39 13.09 -2.35
N THR A 2 -2.99 12.38 -3.31
CA THR A 2 -3.33 10.94 -3.19
C THR A 2 -2.83 10.16 -4.40
N LEU A 3 -2.11 9.08 -4.15
CA LEU A 3 -1.65 8.10 -5.14
C LEU A 3 -2.43 6.78 -4.97
N TYR A 4 -2.77 6.14 -6.09
CA TYR A 4 -3.37 4.81 -6.10
C TYR A 4 -2.41 3.81 -6.75
N ALA A 5 -2.03 2.78 -6.01
CA ALA A 5 -1.23 1.67 -6.52
C ALA A 5 -2.15 0.46 -6.75
N ILE A 6 -2.26 0.04 -8.02
CA ILE A 6 -3.15 -1.04 -8.44
C ILE A 6 -2.32 -2.29 -8.71
N MET A 7 -2.60 -3.36 -7.96
CA MET A 7 -1.99 -4.67 -8.12
C MET A 7 -2.93 -5.58 -8.93
N LEU A 8 -2.41 -6.12 -10.03
CA LEU A 8 -3.13 -7.04 -10.91
C LEU A 8 -3.16 -8.49 -10.40
N ALA A 9 -2.34 -8.80 -9.38
CA ALA A 9 -2.29 -10.08 -8.70
C ALA A 9 -1.98 -9.86 -7.23
N TRP A 10 -2.40 -10.81 -6.38
CA TRP A 10 -2.11 -10.74 -4.95
C TRP A 10 -0.65 -11.15 -4.69
N PRO A 11 0.18 -10.29 -4.07
CA PRO A 11 1.61 -10.55 -3.92
C PRO A 11 1.95 -11.47 -2.73
N GLY A 12 0.97 -11.84 -1.90
CA GLY A 12 1.19 -12.60 -0.66
C GLY A 12 1.11 -11.69 0.56
N GLU A 13 1.96 -11.94 1.56
CA GLU A 13 1.93 -11.25 2.86
C GLU A 13 2.51 -9.84 2.83
N GLN A 14 3.45 -9.58 1.92
CA GLN A 14 4.15 -8.29 1.86
C GLN A 14 4.26 -7.79 0.42
N LEU A 15 4.01 -6.48 0.25
CA LEU A 15 4.25 -5.74 -0.98
C LEU A 15 5.36 -4.71 -0.74
N THR A 16 6.21 -4.50 -1.75
CA THR A 16 7.15 -3.37 -1.78
C THR A 16 6.93 -2.51 -3.03
N ILE A 17 6.65 -1.22 -2.83
CA ILE A 17 6.53 -0.22 -3.90
C ILE A 17 7.83 0.57 -3.98
N LYS A 18 8.75 0.13 -4.85
CA LYS A 18 10.11 0.69 -4.97
C LYS A 18 10.13 2.15 -5.42
N SER A 19 9.16 2.58 -6.23
CA SER A 19 9.08 3.96 -6.73
C SER A 19 8.73 4.99 -5.65
N LEU A 20 8.36 4.53 -4.44
CA LEU A 20 8.11 5.38 -3.28
C LEU A 20 9.28 5.37 -2.28
N ALA A 21 10.48 4.99 -2.74
CA ALA A 21 11.69 5.14 -1.94
C ALA A 21 11.90 6.61 -1.55
N ASN A 22 12.20 6.85 -0.28
CA ASN A 22 12.36 8.19 0.33
C ASN A 22 11.10 9.08 0.34
N GLU A 23 9.93 8.53 -0.01
CA GLU A 23 8.66 9.22 0.20
C GLU A 23 8.19 9.07 1.64
N ASN A 24 7.45 10.06 2.14
CA ASN A 24 6.87 10.04 3.49
C ASN A 24 5.33 10.02 3.42
N PRO A 25 4.72 8.85 3.16
CA PRO A 25 3.27 8.73 3.15
C PRO A 25 2.71 9.02 4.55
N ALA A 26 1.62 9.77 4.58
CA ALA A 26 0.83 10.04 5.77
C ALA A 26 -0.09 8.86 6.13
N GLU A 27 -0.60 8.16 5.11
CA GLU A 27 -1.61 7.11 5.27
C GLU A 27 -1.54 6.12 4.12
N VAL A 28 -1.65 4.83 4.44
CA VAL A 28 -1.74 3.72 3.48
C VAL A 28 -2.93 2.85 3.86
N THR A 29 -3.89 2.70 2.94
CA THR A 29 -5.10 1.91 3.14
C THR A 29 -5.35 0.98 1.95
N LEU A 30 -5.97 -0.17 2.19
CA LEU A 30 -6.40 -1.11 1.15
C LEU A 30 -7.90 -0.94 0.90
N LEU A 31 -8.27 -0.60 -0.33
CA LEU A 31 -9.68 -0.43 -0.67
C LEU A 31 -10.43 -1.77 -0.51
N GLY A 32 -11.59 -1.72 0.14
CA GLY A 32 -12.38 -2.92 0.48
C GLY A 32 -11.91 -3.64 1.75
N HIS A 33 -10.90 -3.12 2.47
CA HIS A 33 -10.47 -3.62 3.76
C HIS A 33 -10.72 -2.55 4.84
N ALA A 34 -11.48 -2.92 5.88
CA ALA A 34 -11.81 -2.00 6.98
C ALA A 34 -10.69 -1.84 8.02
N GLY A 35 -9.67 -2.72 8.00
CA GLY A 35 -8.57 -2.71 8.95
C GLY A 35 -7.44 -1.75 8.58
N SER A 36 -6.64 -1.38 9.58
CA SER A 36 -5.39 -0.66 9.39
C SER A 36 -4.30 -1.58 8.83
N LEU A 37 -3.49 -1.07 7.91
CA LEU A 37 -2.32 -1.79 7.43
C LEU A 37 -1.07 -1.42 8.25
N LYS A 38 -0.19 -2.38 8.46
CA LYS A 38 1.18 -2.11 8.92
C LYS A 38 2.05 -1.79 7.70
N TRP A 39 2.79 -0.70 7.76
CA TRP A 39 3.67 -0.29 6.68
C TRP A 39 4.86 0.49 7.21
N ALA A 40 5.95 0.51 6.44
CA ALA A 40 7.14 1.30 6.71
C ALA A 40 7.71 1.79 5.37
N ALA A 41 8.22 3.02 5.35
CA ALA A 41 8.93 3.57 4.21
C ALA A 41 10.42 3.68 4.55
N ASP A 42 11.27 3.22 3.65
CA ASP A 42 12.73 3.32 3.78
C ASP A 42 13.37 3.62 2.40
N PRO A 43 14.71 3.78 2.31
CA PRO A 43 15.38 4.09 1.05
C PRO A 43 15.20 3.03 -0.05
N SER A 44 14.70 1.84 0.25
CA SER A 44 14.41 0.77 -0.71
C SER A 44 12.96 0.77 -1.22
N GLY A 45 12.04 1.46 -0.51
CA GLY A 45 10.66 1.64 -0.96
C GLY A 45 9.64 1.76 0.19
N LEU A 46 8.36 1.71 -0.19
CA LEU A 46 7.25 1.55 0.75
C LEU A 46 6.92 0.06 0.91
N HIS A 47 7.12 -0.47 2.11
CA HIS A 47 6.81 -1.84 2.49
C HIS A 47 5.45 -1.89 3.19
N VAL A 48 4.55 -2.73 2.70
CA VAL A 48 3.18 -2.86 3.22
C VAL A 48 2.91 -4.31 3.55
N GLN A 49 2.50 -4.58 4.79
CA GLN A 49 1.98 -5.89 5.19
C GLN A 49 0.51 -5.96 4.82
N LEU A 50 0.16 -6.98 4.05
CA LEU A 50 -1.19 -7.20 3.57
C LEU A 50 -1.94 -8.17 4.52
N PRO A 51 -3.26 -8.00 4.67
CA PRO A 51 -4.07 -8.93 5.46
C PRO A 51 -4.04 -10.33 4.83
N PRO A 52 -4.22 -11.40 5.63
CA PRO A 52 -4.27 -12.77 5.10
C PRO A 52 -5.49 -12.98 4.17
N GLU A 53 -6.56 -12.23 4.41
CA GLU A 53 -7.78 -12.28 3.60
C GLU A 53 -7.78 -11.18 2.53
N LYS A 54 -8.02 -11.61 1.29
CA LYS A 54 -8.11 -10.74 0.12
C LYS A 54 -9.42 -9.94 0.17
N PRO A 55 -9.40 -8.61 -0.06
CA PRO A 55 -10.62 -7.79 -0.03
C PRO A 55 -11.55 -8.04 -1.23
N CYS A 56 -11.04 -8.58 -2.34
CA CYS A 56 -11.82 -8.91 -3.53
C CYS A 56 -11.11 -9.97 -4.40
N LYS A 57 -11.74 -10.37 -5.51
CA LYS A 57 -11.23 -11.44 -6.40
C LYS A 57 -10.28 -10.96 -7.50
N HIS A 58 -10.37 -9.70 -7.94
CA HIS A 58 -9.85 -9.27 -9.25
C HIS A 58 -8.68 -8.30 -9.20
N ALA A 59 -8.78 -7.20 -8.44
CA ALA A 59 -7.75 -6.17 -8.42
C ALA A 59 -7.66 -5.53 -7.04
N TYR A 60 -6.44 -5.31 -6.56
CA TYR A 60 -6.18 -4.84 -5.21
C TYR A 60 -5.58 -3.45 -5.28
N VAL A 61 -6.17 -2.49 -4.58
CA VAL A 61 -5.79 -1.09 -4.70
C VAL A 61 -5.37 -0.55 -3.35
N LEU A 62 -4.12 -0.09 -3.27
CA LEU A 62 -3.66 0.72 -2.16
C LEU A 62 -3.92 2.20 -2.45
N LYS A 63 -4.55 2.87 -1.50
CA LYS A 63 -4.68 4.32 -1.47
C LYS A 63 -3.62 4.87 -0.53
N ILE A 64 -2.73 5.70 -1.07
CA ILE A 64 -1.57 6.25 -0.39
C ILE A 64 -1.73 7.76 -0.37
N LYS A 65 -1.82 8.36 0.81
CA LYS A 65 -1.80 9.82 0.96
C LYS A 65 -0.41 10.26 1.36
N ASN A 66 0.16 11.23 0.66
CA ASN A 66 1.41 11.86 1.10
C ASN A 66 1.12 13.00 2.07
N GLN A 67 2.05 13.23 3.02
CA GLN A 67 2.05 14.47 3.77
C GLN A 67 2.25 15.61 2.77
N GLY A 68 1.31 16.54 2.73
CA GLY A 68 1.33 17.64 1.77
C GLY A 68 2.66 18.40 1.88
N ARG A 69 3.28 18.63 0.73
CA ARG A 69 4.26 19.69 0.57
C ARG A 69 3.56 20.87 -0.08
#